data_AF-A0A8K0KYE5-F1
#
_entry.id   AF-A0A8K0KYE5-F1
#
_cell.length_a   1.000
_cell.length_b   1.000
_cell.length_c   1.000
_cell.angle_alpha   90.00
_cell.angle_beta   90.00
_cell.angle_gamma   90.00
#
_symmetry.space_group_name_H-M   'P 1'
#
loop_
_entity.id
_entity.type
_entity.pdbx_description
1 polymer ?
#
loop_
_entity_poly.entity_id
_entity_poly.type
_entity_poly.pdbx_seq_one_letter_code
_entity_poly.pdbx_strand_id
1 'polypeptide(L)'
;MSSAQFGEEEGLNSGPEDSYENEEVTATVAPQKRSKLSKKELLKPPTNEELNQLRETENLFHSNLFRLQIEEMFNEIKIKERHAVIFQEWFKNISAFLNDLENLKAKEMPCRKWLKKLGMKMPLKQLSAEVSGVFLFAKPAAVKLIGSYANGCCVGPNIRADVLIQMPRKCFQRGDPLNYKYFYKRALYLTYLAAKLKQSDLVEEVKFAHGHGIANRPVLIVKPSGKLGKRFTVVMNLAPPPKCFKHHVFSPLKSNVQENWYLGGDGSEEVETGPPTPHYNSGILMDLTVHENEEILSNALSENQNLKDGIKLLKIWLHQRELDEGYGSFSAYIMSMYVVYLMQERRLSNLMSSYQVVRTVWNCLATSDWTTKGISLAEALKNKEWIPLDNFHQQFEVVFVDATGFYNLCATMSKSTFLRVKHESQLAVKCLDNPNLNSFQALFMTKVQFYQQFDHIITNTRVWS
;
A
#
# COMPACT_ATOMS: atom_id res chain seq x y z
N MET A 1 6.52 32.24 59.12
CA MET A 1 7.59 33.26 59.15
C MET A 1 8.35 33.07 57.84
N SER A 2 8.21 33.99 56.87
CA SER A 2 8.98 35.26 56.71
C SER A 2 10.44 34.98 56.33
N SER A 3 11.06 35.57 55.31
CA SER A 3 10.68 36.65 54.34
C SER A 3 11.55 36.44 53.07
N ALA A 4 11.21 36.79 51.82
CA ALA A 4 10.53 37.95 51.20
C ALA A 4 11.42 39.20 51.02
N GLN A 5 12.02 39.36 49.82
CA GLN A 5 12.56 40.58 49.19
C GLN A 5 13.17 40.23 47.79
N PHE A 6 13.74 41.18 47.03
CA PHE A 6 13.06 41.89 45.92
C PHE A 6 14.09 42.32 44.83
N GLY A 7 13.62 42.91 43.71
CA GLY A 7 14.42 43.38 42.55
C GLY A 7 14.08 42.57 41.27
N GLU A 8 13.60 43.10 40.14
CA GLU A 8 13.77 44.40 39.43
C GLU A 8 15.20 44.61 38.90
N GLU A 9 15.50 45.01 37.65
CA GLU A 9 14.80 45.03 36.33
C GLU A 9 15.91 45.17 35.22
N GLU A 10 15.75 45.12 33.89
CA GLU A 10 14.59 45.02 32.95
C GLU A 10 14.67 43.67 32.15
N GLY A 11 14.36 43.47 30.85
CA GLY A 11 13.82 44.34 29.78
C GLY A 11 13.68 43.69 28.38
N LEU A 12 12.57 44.01 27.70
CA LEU A 12 12.29 44.02 26.25
C LEU A 12 12.91 42.95 25.30
N ASN A 13 12.04 42.13 24.70
CA ASN A 13 11.67 42.32 23.29
C ASN A 13 10.28 41.71 22.98
N SER A 14 9.58 42.21 21.96
CA SER A 14 8.19 41.84 21.62
C SER A 14 8.05 41.12 20.27
N GLY A 15 7.07 40.23 20.19
CA GLY A 15 6.59 39.55 18.99
C GLY A 15 5.16 39.06 19.22
N PRO A 16 4.26 39.11 18.22
CA PRO A 16 2.82 38.94 18.46
C PRO A 16 2.41 37.48 18.72
N GLU A 17 1.36 37.31 19.52
CA GLU A 17 0.67 36.04 19.72
C GLU A 17 -0.41 35.85 18.63
N ASP A 18 -0.23 34.89 17.72
CA ASP A 18 -1.27 34.52 16.75
C ASP A 18 -2.39 33.72 17.43
N SER A 19 -3.43 34.42 17.89
CA SER A 19 -4.65 33.82 18.44
C SER A 19 -5.53 33.22 17.33
N TYR A 20 -5.59 31.89 17.27
CA TYR A 20 -6.49 31.17 16.35
C TYR A 20 -7.94 31.21 16.86
N GLU A 21 -8.67 32.27 16.51
CA GLU A 21 -10.11 32.34 16.76
C GLU A 21 -10.91 31.45 15.80
N ASN A 22 -12.06 30.93 16.27
CA ASN A 22 -12.94 30.07 15.50
C ASN A 22 -14.09 30.90 14.93
N GLU A 23 -14.15 31.09 13.61
CA GLU A 23 -15.32 31.65 12.93
C GLU A 23 -16.12 30.57 12.18
N GLU A 24 -17.04 29.92 12.88
CA GLU A 24 -18.16 29.20 12.26
C GLU A 24 -19.48 29.93 12.56
N VAL A 25 -19.72 31.04 11.85
CA VAL A 25 -20.97 31.81 11.94
C VAL A 25 -21.56 32.00 10.55
N THR A 26 -22.60 31.23 10.22
CA THR A 26 -23.35 31.36 8.96
C THR A 26 -24.25 32.61 8.98
N ALA A 27 -23.66 33.78 8.77
CA ALA A 27 -24.38 35.05 8.67
C ALA A 27 -25.23 35.11 7.39
N THR A 28 -26.55 34.96 7.52
CA THR A 28 -27.49 35.11 6.40
C THR A 28 -27.61 36.58 5.99
N VAL A 29 -26.79 37.02 5.03
CA VAL A 29 -26.79 38.41 4.53
C VAL A 29 -28.11 38.72 3.82
N ALA A 30 -28.93 39.59 4.42
CA ALA A 30 -30.15 40.11 3.81
C ALA A 30 -29.83 40.99 2.58
N PRO A 31 -30.65 40.96 1.51
CA PRO A 31 -30.35 41.66 0.27
C PRO A 31 -30.42 43.19 0.42
N GLN A 32 -29.27 43.83 0.55
CA GLN A 32 -29.18 45.29 0.54
C GLN A 32 -29.62 45.86 -0.82
N LYS A 33 -30.40 46.96 -0.79
CA LYS A 33 -30.86 47.65 -1.99
C LYS A 33 -29.68 48.30 -2.72
N ARG A 34 -29.24 47.70 -3.82
CA ARG A 34 -28.24 48.30 -4.73
C ARG A 34 -28.71 49.68 -5.18
N SER A 35 -27.92 50.71 -4.89
CA SER A 35 -28.04 52.01 -5.54
C SER A 35 -27.75 51.87 -7.04
N LYS A 36 -28.33 52.76 -7.87
CA LYS A 36 -28.02 52.79 -9.30
C LYS A 36 -26.67 53.45 -9.50
N LEU A 37 -25.62 52.62 -9.67
CA LEU A 37 -24.26 53.06 -10.01
C LEU A 37 -24.27 54.02 -11.20
N SER A 38 -23.41 55.04 -11.14
CA SER A 38 -23.25 56.01 -12.21
C SER A 38 -22.71 55.36 -13.48
N LYS A 39 -23.12 55.89 -14.64
CA LYS A 39 -22.58 55.49 -15.95
C LYS A 39 -21.05 55.72 -16.06
N LYS A 40 -20.48 56.53 -15.16
CA LYS A 40 -19.02 56.78 -15.03
C LYS A 40 -18.31 55.83 -14.06
N GLU A 41 -19.05 55.06 -13.26
CA GLU A 41 -18.51 54.08 -12.32
C GLU A 41 -18.44 52.69 -12.96
N LEU A 42 -19.47 52.34 -13.76
CA LEU A 42 -19.52 51.15 -14.63
C LEU A 42 -18.44 51.11 -15.73
N LEU A 43 -17.57 52.12 -15.81
CA LEU A 43 -16.47 52.25 -16.77
C LEU A 43 -15.09 52.42 -16.11
N LYS A 44 -14.99 52.25 -14.78
CA LYS A 44 -13.70 52.18 -14.09
C LYS A 44 -13.04 50.82 -14.36
N PRO A 45 -11.70 50.74 -14.47
CA PRO A 45 -11.01 49.44 -14.40
C PRO A 45 -11.24 48.81 -13.02
N PRO A 46 -11.31 47.47 -12.90
CA PRO A 46 -11.49 46.80 -11.62
C PRO A 46 -10.42 47.19 -10.60
N THR A 47 -10.84 47.43 -9.37
CA THR A 47 -9.94 47.62 -8.22
C THR A 47 -9.29 46.29 -7.81
N ASN A 48 -8.17 46.37 -7.08
CA ASN A 48 -7.49 45.17 -6.56
C ASN A 48 -8.39 44.36 -5.61
N GLU A 49 -9.30 45.02 -4.89
CA GLU A 49 -10.29 44.37 -4.01
C GLU A 49 -11.34 43.59 -4.83
N GLU A 50 -11.90 44.20 -5.89
CA GLU A 50 -12.82 43.51 -6.80
C GLU A 50 -12.13 42.34 -7.53
N LEU A 51 -10.86 42.49 -7.93
CA LEU A 51 -10.08 41.41 -8.54
C LEU A 51 -9.79 40.26 -7.56
N ASN A 52 -9.52 40.55 -6.29
CA ASN A 52 -9.34 39.52 -5.27
C ASN A 52 -10.66 38.80 -4.97
N GLN A 53 -11.76 39.54 -4.77
CA GLN A 53 -13.10 38.95 -4.55
C GLN A 53 -13.56 38.07 -5.71
N LEU A 54 -13.25 38.45 -6.97
CA LEU A 54 -13.52 37.62 -8.14
C LEU A 54 -12.71 36.31 -8.11
N ARG A 55 -11.41 36.37 -7.80
CA ARG A 55 -10.54 35.18 -7.72
C ARG A 55 -10.89 34.28 -6.53
N GLU A 56 -11.32 34.85 -5.40
CA GLU A 56 -11.85 34.11 -4.25
C GLU A 56 -13.15 33.40 -4.61
N THR A 57 -14.07 34.09 -5.30
CA THR A 57 -15.33 33.51 -5.80
C THR A 57 -15.08 32.39 -6.81
N GLU A 58 -14.14 32.58 -7.73
CA GLU A 58 -13.70 31.57 -8.72
C GLU A 58 -13.10 30.33 -8.03
N ASN A 59 -12.18 30.52 -7.09
CA ASN A 59 -11.59 29.43 -6.29
C ASN A 59 -12.65 28.68 -5.46
N LEU A 60 -13.61 29.39 -4.85
CA LEU A 60 -14.73 28.80 -4.13
C LEU A 60 -15.66 28.00 -5.04
N PHE A 61 -15.90 28.49 -6.27
CA PHE A 61 -16.69 27.75 -7.27
C PHE A 61 -15.98 26.47 -7.72
N HIS A 62 -14.69 26.54 -8.08
CA HIS A 62 -13.90 25.37 -8.44
C HIS A 62 -13.84 24.34 -7.31
N SER A 63 -13.62 24.78 -6.07
CA SER A 63 -13.61 23.91 -4.88
C SER A 63 -14.95 23.18 -4.67
N ASN A 64 -16.07 23.90 -4.77
CA ASN A 64 -17.40 23.30 -4.64
C ASN A 64 -17.75 22.35 -5.79
N LEU A 65 -17.41 22.70 -7.03
CA LEU A 65 -17.62 21.81 -8.19
C LEU A 65 -16.80 20.52 -8.06
N PHE A 66 -15.52 20.64 -7.69
CA PHE A 66 -14.63 19.49 -7.49
C PHE A 66 -15.12 18.58 -6.36
N ARG A 67 -15.67 19.16 -5.28
CA ARG A 67 -16.31 18.40 -4.19
C ARG A 67 -17.54 17.62 -4.67
N LEU A 68 -18.45 18.25 -5.45
CA LEU A 68 -19.61 17.58 -6.02
C LEU A 68 -19.22 16.42 -6.95
N GLN A 69 -18.17 16.60 -7.77
CA GLN A 69 -17.63 15.55 -8.64
C GLN A 69 -17.02 14.37 -7.84
N ILE A 70 -16.33 14.65 -6.72
CA ILE A 70 -15.88 13.61 -5.78
C ILE A 70 -17.08 12.85 -5.20
N GLU A 71 -18.10 13.56 -4.72
CA GLU A 71 -19.31 12.97 -4.13
C GLU A 71 -20.06 12.10 -5.15
N GLU A 72 -20.19 12.53 -6.40
CA GLU A 72 -20.80 11.74 -7.50
C GLU A 72 -19.99 10.48 -7.80
N MET A 73 -18.68 10.59 -8.03
CA MET A 73 -17.81 9.44 -8.30
C MET A 73 -17.80 8.44 -7.13
N PHE A 74 -17.83 8.93 -5.88
CA PHE A 74 -17.97 8.06 -4.70
C PHE A 74 -19.32 7.35 -4.65
N ASN A 75 -20.40 7.98 -5.13
CA ASN A 75 -21.71 7.33 -5.25
C ASN A 75 -21.74 6.21 -6.30
N GLU A 76 -20.90 6.26 -7.33
CA GLU A 76 -20.74 5.18 -8.32
C GLU A 76 -19.86 4.02 -7.81
N ILE A 77 -18.68 4.33 -7.27
CA ILE A 77 -17.68 3.30 -6.88
C ILE A 77 -17.99 2.63 -5.53
N LYS A 78 -18.92 3.15 -4.72
CA LYS A 78 -19.20 2.61 -3.38
C LYS A 78 -19.71 1.17 -3.41
N ILE A 79 -19.22 0.39 -2.46
CA ILE A 79 -19.67 -0.98 -2.23
C ILE A 79 -21.10 -0.93 -1.66
N LYS A 80 -22.06 -1.53 -2.38
CA LYS A 80 -23.46 -1.54 -1.96
C LYS A 80 -23.65 -2.51 -0.79
N GLU A 81 -24.29 -2.05 0.28
CA GLU A 81 -24.40 -2.76 1.58
C GLU A 81 -24.78 -4.24 1.45
N ARG A 82 -25.80 -4.54 0.64
CA ARG A 82 -26.23 -5.92 0.32
C ARG A 82 -25.11 -6.85 -0.15
N HIS A 83 -24.05 -6.34 -0.77
CA HIS A 83 -22.89 -7.12 -1.20
C HIS A 83 -21.86 -7.27 -0.07
N ALA A 84 -21.73 -6.29 0.82
CA ALA A 84 -20.86 -6.36 2.00
C ALA A 84 -21.37 -7.42 2.99
N VAL A 85 -22.69 -7.47 3.25
CA VAL A 85 -23.33 -8.51 4.08
C VAL A 85 -23.10 -9.92 3.51
N ILE A 86 -23.34 -10.13 2.21
CA ILE A 86 -23.09 -11.42 1.54
C ILE A 86 -21.60 -11.79 1.59
N PHE A 87 -20.69 -10.81 1.50
CA PHE A 87 -19.26 -11.05 1.64
C PHE A 87 -18.88 -11.44 3.09
N GLN A 88 -19.46 -10.80 4.11
CA GLN A 88 -19.22 -11.14 5.52
C GLN A 88 -19.68 -12.57 5.84
N GLU A 89 -20.85 -12.98 5.35
CA GLU A 89 -21.35 -14.35 5.47
C GLU A 89 -20.42 -15.36 4.77
N TRP A 90 -20.03 -15.09 3.52
CA TRP A 90 -19.07 -15.92 2.81
C TRP A 90 -17.72 -15.99 3.52
N PHE A 91 -17.22 -14.87 4.05
CA PHE A 91 -15.94 -14.80 4.76
C PHE A 91 -15.98 -15.58 6.08
N LYS A 92 -17.10 -15.56 6.81
CA LYS A 92 -17.34 -16.42 7.98
C LYS A 92 -17.29 -17.89 7.58
N ASN A 93 -18.02 -18.28 6.53
CA ASN A 93 -18.14 -19.67 6.09
C ASN A 93 -16.82 -20.24 5.54
N ILE A 94 -16.06 -19.46 4.75
CA ILE A 94 -14.75 -19.89 4.25
C ILE A 94 -13.70 -19.96 5.37
N SER A 95 -13.80 -19.09 6.39
CA SER A 95 -12.93 -19.14 7.56
C SER A 95 -13.20 -20.38 8.42
N ALA A 96 -14.47 -20.78 8.59
CA ALA A 96 -14.83 -22.05 9.22
C ALA A 96 -14.27 -23.24 8.43
N PHE A 97 -14.53 -23.31 7.12
CA PHE A 97 -13.98 -24.35 6.24
C PHE A 97 -12.45 -24.48 6.33
N LEU A 98 -11.72 -23.36 6.35
CA LEU A 98 -10.26 -23.35 6.51
C LEU A 98 -9.81 -23.84 7.90
N ASN A 99 -10.58 -23.54 8.94
CA ASN A 99 -10.33 -23.98 10.32
C ASN A 99 -10.71 -25.45 10.59
N ASP A 100 -11.47 -26.09 9.71
CA ASP A 100 -11.83 -27.51 9.84
C ASP A 100 -10.96 -28.45 8.98
N LEU A 101 -9.99 -27.90 8.23
CA LEU A 101 -9.05 -28.69 7.43
C LEU A 101 -8.19 -29.64 8.29
N GLU A 102 -8.04 -30.87 7.81
CA GLU A 102 -7.14 -31.87 8.39
C GLU A 102 -5.65 -31.47 8.28
N ASN A 103 -4.88 -31.73 9.34
CA ASN A 103 -3.42 -31.65 9.29
C ASN A 103 -2.86 -32.82 8.47
N LEU A 104 -1.85 -32.59 7.63
CA LEU A 104 -1.19 -33.68 6.92
C LEU A 104 -0.10 -34.33 7.79
N LYS A 105 0.09 -35.65 7.64
CA LYS A 105 1.37 -36.29 8.01
C LYS A 105 2.51 -35.61 7.23
N ALA A 106 3.64 -35.37 7.88
CA ALA A 106 4.81 -34.71 7.30
C ALA A 106 5.25 -35.31 5.95
N LYS A 107 5.94 -34.50 5.14
CA LYS A 107 6.45 -34.85 3.81
C LYS A 107 7.88 -34.36 3.66
N GLU A 108 8.76 -35.22 3.18
CA GLU A 108 10.12 -34.84 2.81
C GLU A 108 10.10 -33.98 1.53
N MET A 109 10.91 -32.93 1.53
CA MET A 109 11.24 -32.12 0.37
C MET A 109 12.59 -32.62 -0.18
N PRO A 110 12.73 -32.79 -1.50
CA PRO A 110 11.89 -32.21 -2.56
C PRO A 110 10.71 -33.07 -3.06
N CYS A 111 10.34 -34.18 -2.41
CA CYS A 111 9.38 -35.16 -2.96
C CYS A 111 7.96 -34.62 -3.24
N ARG A 112 7.63 -34.44 -4.53
CA ARG A 112 6.32 -33.91 -4.99
C ARG A 112 5.31 -34.96 -5.45
N LYS A 113 5.58 -36.26 -5.25
CA LYS A 113 4.70 -37.37 -5.71
C LYS A 113 3.25 -37.25 -5.18
N TRP A 114 3.06 -36.66 -4.00
CA TRP A 114 1.74 -36.43 -3.40
C TRP A 114 0.92 -35.32 -4.08
N LEU A 115 1.56 -34.29 -4.65
CA LEU A 115 0.85 -33.22 -5.37
C LEU A 115 0.19 -33.74 -6.66
N LYS A 116 0.84 -34.68 -7.36
CA LYS A 116 0.25 -35.35 -8.53
C LYS A 116 -1.04 -36.08 -8.17
N LYS A 117 -1.13 -36.71 -6.99
CA LYS A 117 -2.35 -37.36 -6.48
C LYS A 117 -3.49 -36.38 -6.15
N LEU A 118 -3.18 -35.10 -5.95
CA LEU A 118 -4.16 -34.03 -5.75
C LEU A 118 -4.52 -33.30 -7.05
N GLY A 119 -3.98 -33.71 -8.21
CA GLY A 119 -4.19 -33.01 -9.49
C GLY A 119 -3.51 -31.63 -9.58
N MET A 120 -2.56 -31.31 -8.70
CA MET A 120 -2.01 -29.97 -8.54
C MET A 120 -0.51 -29.88 -8.91
N LYS A 121 -0.12 -28.70 -9.39
CA LYS A 121 1.28 -28.29 -9.62
C LYS A 121 1.64 -27.18 -8.63
N MET A 122 2.89 -27.15 -8.16
CA MET A 122 3.38 -26.11 -7.24
C MET A 122 3.63 -24.80 -8.02
N PRO A 123 3.19 -23.63 -7.52
CA PRO A 123 3.30 -22.35 -8.22
C PRO A 123 4.67 -21.67 -7.97
N LEU A 124 5.76 -22.35 -8.31
CA LEU A 124 7.12 -21.81 -8.30
C LEU A 124 7.92 -22.38 -9.47
N LYS A 125 8.89 -21.61 -9.96
CA LYS A 125 9.88 -22.12 -10.93
C LYS A 125 10.71 -23.23 -10.27
N GLN A 126 10.99 -24.29 -11.03
CA GLN A 126 11.98 -25.29 -10.62
C GLN A 126 13.38 -24.65 -10.62
N LEU A 127 14.13 -24.86 -9.53
CA LEU A 127 15.55 -24.51 -9.45
C LEU A 127 16.41 -25.70 -9.93
N SER A 128 17.66 -25.41 -10.30
CA SER A 128 18.71 -26.42 -10.46
C SER A 128 18.95 -27.15 -9.13
N ALA A 129 19.19 -26.38 -8.08
CA ALA A 129 19.44 -26.84 -6.73
C ALA A 129 18.22 -27.53 -6.09
N GLU A 130 18.47 -28.63 -5.37
CA GLU A 130 17.43 -29.29 -4.57
C GLU A 130 17.20 -28.57 -3.23
N VAL A 131 15.93 -28.25 -2.95
CA VAL A 131 15.50 -27.67 -1.67
C VAL A 131 15.11 -28.81 -0.71
N SER A 132 16.07 -29.24 0.11
CA SER A 132 15.88 -30.27 1.14
C SER A 132 15.13 -29.75 2.38
N GLY A 133 14.41 -30.63 3.08
CA GLY A 133 13.77 -30.32 4.35
C GLY A 133 12.47 -31.10 4.61
N VAL A 134 11.73 -30.71 5.65
CA VAL A 134 10.45 -31.35 6.02
C VAL A 134 9.30 -30.35 5.89
N PHE A 135 8.36 -30.63 5.00
CA PHE A 135 7.10 -29.91 4.88
C PHE A 135 6.04 -30.51 5.82
N LEU A 136 5.37 -29.64 6.57
CA LEU A 136 4.19 -29.98 7.36
C LEU A 136 3.06 -29.02 6.97
N PHE A 137 1.94 -29.55 6.49
CA PHE A 137 0.68 -28.81 6.50
C PHE A 137 -0.02 -29.03 7.83
N ALA A 138 -0.37 -27.93 8.49
CA ALA A 138 -1.32 -27.91 9.59
C ALA A 138 -2.35 -26.81 9.32
N LYS A 139 -3.58 -26.95 9.82
CA LYS A 139 -4.63 -25.95 9.60
C LYS A 139 -4.22 -24.54 10.09
N PRO A 140 -4.72 -23.45 9.49
CA PRO A 140 -4.33 -22.08 9.84
C PRO A 140 -4.43 -21.78 11.34
N ALA A 141 -3.53 -20.92 11.81
CA ALA A 141 -3.58 -20.37 13.18
C ALA A 141 -4.58 -19.21 13.28
N ALA A 142 -4.78 -18.47 12.18
CA ALA A 142 -5.79 -17.44 12.03
C ALA A 142 -6.12 -17.22 10.55
N VAL A 143 -7.32 -16.71 10.28
CA VAL A 143 -7.74 -16.14 8.99
C VAL A 143 -8.23 -14.72 9.28
N LYS A 144 -7.62 -13.72 8.63
CA LYS A 144 -7.94 -12.29 8.84
C LYS A 144 -8.23 -11.61 7.50
N LEU A 145 -9.13 -10.64 7.53
CA LEU A 145 -9.38 -9.71 6.41
C LEU A 145 -8.38 -8.55 6.53
N ILE A 146 -7.74 -8.15 5.43
CA ILE A 146 -6.68 -7.12 5.44
C ILE A 146 -6.78 -6.15 4.25
N GLY A 147 -5.91 -5.14 4.23
CA GLY A 147 -5.70 -4.25 3.10
C GLY A 147 -6.90 -3.34 2.80
N SER A 148 -7.04 -2.95 1.54
CA SER A 148 -8.01 -1.91 1.15
C SER A 148 -9.46 -2.21 1.52
N TYR A 149 -9.89 -3.47 1.54
CA TYR A 149 -11.27 -3.81 1.91
C TYR A 149 -11.50 -3.74 3.43
N ALA A 150 -10.56 -4.24 4.24
CA ALA A 150 -10.65 -4.14 5.70
C ALA A 150 -10.69 -2.68 6.19
N ASN A 151 -9.83 -1.84 5.61
CA ASN A 151 -9.65 -0.44 6.03
C ASN A 151 -10.69 0.53 5.45
N GLY A 152 -11.67 0.06 4.66
CA GLY A 152 -12.68 0.92 4.02
C GLY A 152 -12.18 1.75 2.82
N CYS A 153 -10.94 1.51 2.36
CA CYS A 153 -10.28 2.19 1.23
C CYS A 153 -10.45 1.45 -0.11
N CYS A 154 -11.39 0.50 -0.22
CA CYS A 154 -11.63 -0.24 -1.46
C CYS A 154 -12.50 0.57 -2.43
N VAL A 155 -12.29 0.34 -3.72
CA VAL A 155 -12.89 1.05 -4.85
C VAL A 155 -13.62 0.01 -5.69
N GLY A 156 -14.91 0.21 -5.94
CA GLY A 156 -15.71 -0.61 -6.86
C GLY A 156 -15.52 -0.19 -8.32
N PRO A 157 -16.27 -0.80 -9.26
CA PRO A 157 -17.33 -1.80 -9.05
C PRO A 157 -16.84 -3.25 -9.02
N ASN A 158 -15.53 -3.48 -9.24
CA ASN A 158 -14.88 -4.79 -9.18
C ASN A 158 -14.03 -4.85 -7.91
N ILE A 159 -14.59 -5.49 -6.87
CA ILE A 159 -14.09 -5.40 -5.50
C ILE A 159 -13.01 -6.45 -5.29
N ARG A 160 -11.80 -5.99 -4.94
CA ARG A 160 -10.73 -6.85 -4.45
C ARG A 160 -10.72 -6.84 -2.91
N ALA A 161 -10.71 -8.03 -2.32
CA ALA A 161 -10.56 -8.22 -0.88
C ALA A 161 -9.37 -9.14 -0.61
N ASP A 162 -8.36 -8.66 0.11
CA ASP A 162 -7.17 -9.43 0.45
C ASP A 162 -7.40 -10.12 1.82
N VAL A 163 -7.12 -11.42 1.89
CA VAL A 163 -7.31 -12.27 3.07
C VAL A 163 -5.96 -12.83 3.49
N LEU A 164 -5.61 -12.68 4.76
CA LEU A 164 -4.37 -13.18 5.33
C LEU A 164 -4.61 -14.49 6.08
N ILE A 165 -3.96 -15.56 5.62
CA ILE A 165 -4.00 -16.88 6.26
C ILE A 165 -2.67 -17.09 7.00
N GLN A 166 -2.74 -17.13 8.33
CA GLN A 166 -1.57 -17.28 9.19
C GLN A 166 -1.19 -18.75 9.32
N MET A 167 -0.03 -19.13 8.80
CA MET A 167 0.54 -20.47 8.93
C MET A 167 0.96 -20.73 10.39
N PRO A 168 0.68 -21.90 11.00
CA PRO A 168 1.12 -22.22 12.36
C PRO A 168 2.65 -22.28 12.51
N ARG A 169 3.18 -21.88 13.67
CA ARG A 169 4.63 -21.94 13.98
C ARG A 169 5.25 -23.32 13.72
N LYS A 170 4.52 -24.40 14.02
CA LYS A 170 4.95 -25.80 13.79
C LYS A 170 5.23 -26.16 12.32
N CYS A 171 4.83 -25.33 11.34
CA CYS A 171 5.20 -25.53 9.93
C CYS A 171 6.65 -25.12 9.64
N PHE A 172 7.29 -24.37 10.55
CA PHE A 172 8.58 -23.72 10.35
C PHE A 172 9.69 -24.24 11.29
N GLN A 173 10.91 -24.30 10.76
CA GLN A 173 12.13 -24.74 11.43
C GLN A 173 13.20 -23.63 11.40
N ARG A 174 14.19 -23.66 12.30
CA ARG A 174 15.20 -22.59 12.46
C ARG A 174 15.98 -22.29 11.16
N GLY A 175 16.22 -23.29 10.32
CA GLY A 175 16.96 -23.17 9.06
C GLY A 175 16.11 -22.84 7.82
N ASP A 176 14.79 -22.63 7.96
CA ASP A 176 13.91 -22.30 6.83
C ASP A 176 14.17 -20.95 6.13
N PRO A 177 14.76 -19.93 6.78
CA PRO A 177 15.18 -18.71 6.08
C PRO A 177 16.15 -18.98 4.92
N LEU A 178 16.95 -20.04 4.98
CA LEU A 178 18.02 -20.34 4.03
C LEU A 178 17.51 -21.08 2.78
N ASN A 179 18.16 -20.82 1.66
CA ASN A 179 18.15 -21.66 0.45
C ASN A 179 16.73 -22.05 -0.02
N TYR A 180 15.85 -21.04 -0.14
CA TYR A 180 14.47 -21.15 -0.62
C TYR A 180 13.50 -22.02 0.21
N LYS A 181 13.93 -22.59 1.35
CA LYS A 181 13.12 -23.51 2.18
C LYS A 181 11.80 -22.87 2.62
N TYR A 182 11.83 -21.62 3.08
CA TYR A 182 10.63 -20.82 3.39
C TYR A 182 9.66 -20.72 2.21
N PHE A 183 10.13 -20.25 1.05
CA PHE A 183 9.29 -20.05 -0.14
C PHE A 183 8.67 -21.36 -0.63
N TYR A 184 9.43 -22.46 -0.60
CA TYR A 184 8.93 -23.78 -0.96
C TYR A 184 7.87 -24.28 0.03
N LYS A 185 8.10 -24.19 1.35
CA LYS A 185 7.09 -24.57 2.36
C LYS A 185 5.81 -23.75 2.22
N ARG A 186 5.92 -22.44 1.99
CA ARG A 186 4.82 -21.51 1.71
C ARG A 186 4.05 -21.91 0.45
N ALA A 187 4.74 -22.19 -0.66
CA ALA A 187 4.11 -22.61 -1.91
C ALA A 187 3.44 -23.99 -1.81
N LEU A 188 4.02 -24.95 -1.09
CA LEU A 188 3.41 -26.26 -0.82
C LEU A 188 2.14 -26.12 0.04
N TYR A 189 2.16 -25.27 1.07
CA TYR A 189 0.98 -24.94 1.88
C TYR A 189 -0.12 -24.31 1.01
N LEU A 190 0.22 -23.32 0.18
CA LEU A 190 -0.69 -22.67 -0.77
C LEU A 190 -1.29 -23.68 -1.77
N THR A 191 -0.49 -24.65 -2.23
CA THR A 191 -0.92 -25.68 -3.19
C THR A 191 -1.92 -26.65 -2.55
N TYR A 192 -1.75 -27.02 -1.28
CA TYR A 192 -2.72 -27.84 -0.56
C TYR A 192 -4.02 -27.08 -0.25
N LEU A 193 -3.93 -25.80 0.16
CA LEU A 193 -5.11 -24.95 0.30
C LEU A 193 -5.90 -24.89 -1.03
N ALA A 194 -5.23 -24.66 -2.15
CA ALA A 194 -5.86 -24.63 -3.46
C ALA A 194 -6.50 -25.97 -3.87
N ALA A 195 -5.90 -27.11 -3.48
CA ALA A 195 -6.50 -28.42 -3.69
C ALA A 195 -7.81 -28.60 -2.90
N LYS A 196 -7.87 -28.08 -1.67
CA LYS A 196 -9.06 -28.15 -0.80
C LYS A 196 -10.13 -27.12 -1.16
N LEU A 197 -9.75 -25.89 -1.52
CA LEU A 197 -10.68 -24.85 -1.95
C LEU A 197 -11.42 -25.24 -3.24
N LYS A 198 -10.77 -25.97 -4.16
CA LYS A 198 -11.41 -26.59 -5.34
C LYS A 198 -12.40 -27.72 -5.03
N GLN A 199 -12.52 -28.14 -3.76
CA GLN A 199 -13.46 -29.16 -3.28
C GLN A 199 -14.58 -28.53 -2.44
N SER A 200 -14.73 -27.20 -2.44
CA SER A 200 -15.70 -26.47 -1.62
C SER A 200 -16.68 -25.68 -2.49
N ASP A 201 -17.98 -25.90 -2.28
CA ASP A 201 -19.06 -25.20 -2.99
C ASP A 201 -19.08 -23.68 -2.75
N LEU A 202 -18.30 -23.20 -1.78
CA LEU A 202 -18.07 -21.77 -1.51
C LEU A 202 -17.24 -21.08 -2.61
N VAL A 203 -16.56 -21.82 -3.49
CA VAL A 203 -15.60 -21.29 -4.45
C VAL A 203 -15.88 -21.79 -5.88
N GLU A 204 -16.07 -20.84 -6.81
CA GLU A 204 -16.26 -21.13 -8.23
C GLU A 204 -14.92 -21.38 -8.94
N GLU A 205 -13.87 -20.64 -8.59
CA GLU A 205 -12.56 -20.71 -9.24
C GLU A 205 -11.40 -20.45 -8.27
N VAL A 206 -10.32 -21.21 -8.44
CA VAL A 206 -9.02 -21.01 -7.76
C VAL A 206 -7.89 -20.92 -8.79
N LYS A 207 -7.26 -19.76 -8.88
CA LYS A 207 -6.08 -19.48 -9.71
C LYS A 207 -4.86 -19.16 -8.84
N PHE A 208 -3.67 -19.49 -9.32
CA PHE A 208 -2.42 -18.96 -8.77
C PHE A 208 -2.03 -17.67 -9.48
N ALA A 209 -1.49 -16.70 -8.75
CA ALA A 209 -0.89 -15.49 -9.30
C ALA A 209 0.36 -15.08 -8.49
N HIS A 210 1.17 -14.16 -9.01
CA HIS A 210 2.35 -13.63 -8.31
C HIS A 210 1.97 -12.33 -7.57
N GLY A 211 2.07 -12.31 -6.25
CA GLY A 211 1.76 -11.11 -5.47
C GLY A 211 2.75 -9.99 -5.77
N HIS A 212 2.26 -8.82 -6.20
CA HIS A 212 3.08 -7.66 -6.60
C HIS A 212 4.11 -8.01 -7.71
N GLY A 213 3.76 -8.95 -8.59
CA GLY A 213 4.65 -9.47 -9.64
C GLY A 213 5.83 -10.31 -9.13
N ILE A 214 5.98 -10.54 -7.82
CA ILE A 214 7.11 -11.25 -7.23
C ILE A 214 6.98 -12.75 -7.53
N ALA A 215 7.79 -13.27 -8.46
CA ALA A 215 7.73 -14.66 -8.93
C ALA A 215 7.84 -15.70 -7.81
N ASN A 216 8.60 -15.42 -6.75
CA ASN A 216 8.79 -16.32 -5.60
C ASN A 216 7.68 -16.20 -4.54
N ARG A 217 6.73 -15.27 -4.68
CA ARG A 217 5.62 -15.02 -3.73
C ARG A 217 4.25 -15.30 -4.38
N PRO A 218 3.90 -16.57 -4.65
CA PRO A 218 2.60 -16.93 -5.19
C PRO A 218 1.47 -16.64 -4.18
N VAL A 219 0.30 -16.29 -4.68
CA VAL A 219 -0.95 -16.07 -3.93
C VAL A 219 -2.10 -16.82 -4.63
N LEU A 220 -3.20 -17.08 -3.91
CA LEU A 220 -4.42 -17.59 -4.55
C LEU A 220 -5.35 -16.43 -4.89
N ILE A 221 -5.78 -16.37 -6.15
CA ILE A 221 -6.95 -15.61 -6.58
C ILE A 221 -8.13 -16.57 -6.53
N VAL A 222 -9.12 -16.24 -5.71
CA VAL A 222 -10.30 -17.04 -5.42
C VAL A 222 -11.54 -16.26 -5.86
N LYS A 223 -12.40 -16.91 -6.66
CA LYS A 223 -13.70 -16.38 -7.06
C LYS A 223 -14.79 -17.03 -6.19
N PRO A 224 -15.47 -16.29 -5.30
CA PRO A 224 -16.59 -16.82 -4.52
C PRO A 224 -17.74 -17.32 -5.40
N SER A 225 -18.44 -18.37 -4.98
CA SER A 225 -19.57 -18.93 -5.73
C SER A 225 -20.76 -17.97 -5.92
N GLY A 226 -21.51 -18.20 -7.00
CA GLY A 226 -22.83 -17.60 -7.23
C GLY A 226 -22.81 -16.10 -7.50
N LYS A 227 -23.68 -15.34 -6.81
CA LYS A 227 -23.85 -13.89 -7.06
C LYS A 227 -22.65 -13.06 -6.59
N LEU A 228 -21.86 -13.55 -5.62
CA LEU A 228 -20.75 -12.83 -5.02
C LEU A 228 -19.54 -12.73 -5.98
N GLY A 229 -19.16 -13.83 -6.64
CA GLY A 229 -18.09 -13.87 -7.65
C GLY A 229 -18.33 -13.06 -8.93
N LYS A 230 -19.49 -12.43 -9.09
CA LYS A 230 -19.74 -11.43 -10.14
C LYS A 230 -19.24 -10.02 -9.79
N ARG A 231 -18.80 -9.81 -8.54
CA ARG A 231 -18.32 -8.51 -8.02
C ARG A 231 -17.08 -8.61 -7.15
N PHE A 232 -16.86 -9.74 -6.48
CA PHE A 232 -15.73 -9.94 -5.57
C PHE A 232 -14.69 -10.88 -6.15
N THR A 233 -13.42 -10.46 -6.05
CA THR A 233 -12.24 -11.29 -6.24
C THR A 233 -11.46 -11.30 -4.94
N VAL A 234 -11.22 -12.48 -4.38
CA VAL A 234 -10.57 -12.64 -3.06
C VAL A 234 -9.14 -13.11 -3.25
N VAL A 235 -8.18 -12.43 -2.63
CA VAL A 235 -6.76 -12.76 -2.76
C VAL A 235 -6.21 -13.29 -1.44
N MET A 236 -6.01 -14.60 -1.37
CA MET A 236 -5.48 -15.25 -0.17
C MET A 236 -3.95 -15.19 -0.16
N ASN A 237 -3.44 -14.40 0.78
CA ASN A 237 -2.03 -14.26 1.11
C ASN A 237 -1.69 -15.23 2.27
N LEU A 238 -0.44 -15.71 2.31
CA LEU A 238 0.09 -16.48 3.44
C LEU A 238 1.10 -15.65 4.22
N ALA A 239 1.07 -15.76 5.54
CA ALA A 239 2.10 -15.25 6.44
C ALA A 239 2.52 -16.30 7.48
N PRO A 240 3.77 -16.27 7.96
CA PRO A 240 4.17 -16.93 9.20
C PRO A 240 3.50 -16.25 10.40
N PRO A 241 3.57 -16.82 11.62
CA PRO A 241 3.13 -16.10 12.81
C PRO A 241 4.10 -14.94 13.12
N PRO A 242 3.65 -13.89 13.83
CA PRO A 242 4.54 -12.84 14.33
C PRO A 242 5.77 -13.42 15.07
N LYS A 243 6.94 -12.80 14.87
CA LYS A 243 8.22 -13.20 15.51
C LYS A 243 8.68 -14.64 15.19
N CYS A 244 8.17 -15.26 14.12
CA CYS A 244 8.59 -16.61 13.65
C CYS A 244 10.11 -16.71 13.37
N PHE A 245 10.70 -15.64 12.87
CA PHE A 245 12.13 -15.48 12.63
C PHE A 245 12.56 -14.08 13.13
N LYS A 246 13.83 -13.91 13.52
CA LYS A 246 14.36 -12.60 13.95
C LYS A 246 14.60 -11.72 12.73
N HIS A 247 14.05 -10.50 12.70
CA HIS A 247 14.09 -9.65 11.49
C HIS A 247 15.52 -9.29 11.05
N HIS A 248 16.47 -9.15 12.00
CA HIS A 248 17.89 -8.89 11.70
C HIS A 248 18.62 -9.97 10.88
N VAL A 249 18.02 -11.15 10.69
CA VAL A 249 18.56 -12.20 9.79
C VAL A 249 18.40 -11.80 8.33
N PHE A 250 17.38 -10.99 8.04
CA PHE A 250 16.99 -10.53 6.70
C PHE A 250 17.46 -9.10 6.41
N SER A 251 18.50 -8.62 7.09
CA SER A 251 19.14 -7.32 6.78
C SER A 251 19.48 -7.25 5.28
N PRO A 252 19.35 -6.08 4.61
CA PRO A 252 19.70 -5.94 3.20
C PRO A 252 21.14 -6.38 2.90
N LEU A 253 22.06 -6.21 3.86
CA LEU A 253 23.49 -6.55 3.75
C LEU A 253 23.82 -8.03 4.07
N LYS A 254 22.83 -8.92 4.21
CA LYS A 254 23.06 -10.35 4.51
C LYS A 254 22.65 -11.27 3.37
N SER A 255 23.43 -12.33 3.14
CA SER A 255 22.98 -13.46 2.35
C SER A 255 22.13 -14.42 3.18
N ASN A 256 21.04 -14.93 2.57
CA ASN A 256 20.30 -16.10 3.01
C ASN A 256 20.16 -17.15 1.87
N VAL A 257 20.96 -17.03 0.80
CA VAL A 257 21.07 -18.01 -0.29
C VAL A 257 22.55 -18.26 -0.53
N GLN A 258 23.03 -19.45 -0.18
CA GLN A 258 24.42 -19.85 -0.41
C GLN A 258 24.69 -20.03 -1.91
N GLU A 259 25.84 -19.56 -2.38
CA GLU A 259 26.14 -19.47 -3.81
C GLU A 259 26.43 -20.86 -4.40
N ASN A 260 27.32 -21.64 -3.77
CA ASN A 260 27.57 -23.03 -4.16
C ASN A 260 26.28 -23.88 -4.19
N TRP A 261 25.39 -23.70 -3.21
CA TRP A 261 24.09 -24.39 -3.23
C TRP A 261 23.23 -23.97 -4.42
N TYR A 262 23.10 -22.67 -4.70
CA TYR A 262 22.22 -22.17 -5.76
C TYR A 262 22.72 -22.53 -7.16
N LEU A 263 24.04 -22.52 -7.37
CA LEU A 263 24.68 -22.93 -8.63
C LEU A 263 24.67 -24.46 -8.83
N GLY A 264 24.43 -25.24 -7.76
CA GLY A 264 24.31 -26.70 -7.82
C GLY A 264 25.63 -27.45 -7.64
N GLY A 265 26.61 -26.82 -6.97
CA GLY A 265 27.83 -27.50 -6.52
C GLY A 265 27.60 -28.37 -5.29
N ASP A 266 28.64 -29.12 -4.90
CA ASP A 266 28.63 -30.29 -4.02
C ASP A 266 28.16 -30.05 -2.56
N GLY A 267 27.83 -28.80 -2.20
CA GLY A 267 27.24 -28.47 -0.91
C GLY A 267 28.21 -28.54 0.27
N SER A 268 29.50 -28.26 0.04
CA SER A 268 30.51 -28.13 1.10
C SER A 268 30.05 -27.18 2.20
N GLU A 269 30.18 -27.60 3.47
CA GLU A 269 29.70 -26.85 4.64
C GLU A 269 30.61 -25.67 5.04
N GLU A 270 31.48 -25.21 4.15
CA GLU A 270 32.24 -23.97 4.38
C GLU A 270 31.29 -22.77 4.42
N VAL A 271 31.57 -21.84 5.33
CA VAL A 271 30.68 -20.69 5.58
C VAL A 271 30.93 -19.61 4.54
N GLU A 272 30.46 -19.85 3.32
CA GLU A 272 30.39 -18.84 2.26
C GLU A 272 29.53 -17.66 2.71
N THR A 273 30.17 -16.57 3.11
CA THR A 273 29.58 -15.23 3.04
C THR A 273 29.52 -14.78 1.59
N GLY A 274 28.67 -15.44 0.80
CA GLY A 274 28.31 -15.01 -0.55
C GLY A 274 27.62 -13.63 -0.55
N PRO A 275 27.40 -13.02 -1.73
CA PRO A 275 26.91 -11.66 -1.86
C PRO A 275 25.54 -11.47 -1.16
N PRO A 276 25.23 -10.26 -0.65
CA PRO A 276 23.96 -9.99 0.00
C PRO A 276 22.75 -10.34 -0.88
N THR A 277 21.65 -10.79 -0.27
CA THR A 277 20.45 -11.25 -0.99
C THR A 277 19.22 -10.37 -0.69
N PRO A 278 19.27 -9.05 -0.97
CA PRO A 278 18.30 -8.07 -0.46
C PRO A 278 16.86 -8.32 -0.92
N HIS A 279 16.64 -8.68 -2.19
CA HIS A 279 15.29 -8.99 -2.70
C HIS A 279 14.73 -10.31 -2.14
N TYR A 280 15.58 -11.32 -1.92
CA TYR A 280 15.19 -12.59 -1.30
C TYR A 280 14.77 -12.36 0.17
N ASN A 281 15.60 -11.62 0.91
CA ASN A 281 15.35 -11.23 2.30
C ASN A 281 14.04 -10.44 2.41
N SER A 282 13.84 -9.46 1.53
CA SER A 282 12.63 -8.64 1.45
C SER A 282 11.38 -9.46 1.14
N GLY A 283 11.48 -10.50 0.30
CA GLY A 283 10.37 -11.41 -0.01
C GLY A 283 9.90 -12.26 1.18
N ILE A 284 10.76 -12.48 2.19
CA ILE A 284 10.39 -13.14 3.45
C ILE A 284 9.88 -12.11 4.47
N LEU A 285 10.56 -10.95 4.57
CA LEU A 285 10.16 -9.85 5.43
C LEU A 285 8.74 -9.34 5.14
N MET A 286 8.36 -9.23 3.85
CA MET A 286 7.02 -8.84 3.42
C MET A 286 5.90 -9.67 4.04
N ASP A 287 6.14 -10.97 4.29
CA ASP A 287 5.18 -11.83 4.97
C ASP A 287 5.32 -11.79 6.50
N LEU A 288 6.53 -11.53 7.03
CA LEU A 288 6.79 -11.44 8.46
C LEU A 288 6.17 -10.19 9.10
N THR A 289 6.31 -9.03 8.47
CA THR A 289 5.93 -7.72 9.04
C THR A 289 4.53 -7.25 8.63
N VAL A 290 3.78 -8.07 7.88
CA VAL A 290 2.42 -7.73 7.43
C VAL A 290 1.46 -7.49 8.60
N HIS A 291 1.67 -8.14 9.74
CA HIS A 291 0.81 -7.98 10.91
C HIS A 291 0.99 -6.60 11.57
N GLU A 292 2.23 -6.23 11.89
CA GLU A 292 2.58 -4.95 12.50
C GLU A 292 2.26 -3.75 11.60
N ASN A 293 2.41 -3.90 10.27
CA ASN A 293 2.08 -2.82 9.32
C ASN A 293 0.57 -2.68 9.09
N GLU A 294 -0.19 -3.77 8.99
CA GLU A 294 -1.65 -3.71 8.86
C GLU A 294 -2.30 -3.16 10.14
N GLU A 295 -1.75 -3.45 11.32
CA GLU A 295 -2.16 -2.87 12.60
C GLU A 295 -1.97 -1.34 12.61
N ILE A 296 -0.80 -0.86 12.21
CA ILE A 296 -0.51 0.58 12.14
C ILE A 296 -1.34 1.29 11.06
N LEU A 297 -1.58 0.64 9.91
CA LEU A 297 -2.49 1.13 8.88
C LEU A 297 -3.93 1.23 9.39
N SER A 298 -4.43 0.18 10.05
CA SER A 298 -5.79 0.16 10.63
C SER A 298 -5.98 1.18 11.74
N ASN A 299 -4.96 1.45 12.56
CA ASN A 299 -5.00 2.43 13.63
C ASN A 299 -4.88 3.89 13.13
N ALA A 300 -4.18 4.11 12.01
CA ALA A 300 -4.12 5.42 11.36
C ALA A 300 -5.39 5.73 10.53
N LEU A 301 -6.08 4.69 10.05
CA LEU A 301 -7.32 4.81 9.28
C LEU A 301 -8.59 4.58 10.13
N SER A 302 -8.50 4.22 11.41
CA SER A 302 -9.68 4.17 12.28
C SER A 302 -10.30 5.55 12.41
N GLU A 303 -11.64 5.60 12.31
CA GLU A 303 -12.48 6.80 12.49
C GLU A 303 -12.29 7.97 11.50
N ASN A 304 -11.12 8.14 10.86
CA ASN A 304 -10.90 9.18 9.86
C ASN A 304 -11.46 8.79 8.47
N GLN A 305 -12.61 9.35 8.10
CA GLN A 305 -13.25 9.12 6.81
C GLN A 305 -12.60 9.89 5.64
N ASN A 306 -12.28 11.18 5.84
CA ASN A 306 -11.69 12.04 4.80
C ASN A 306 -10.36 11.46 4.26
N LEU A 307 -9.58 10.82 5.12
CA LEU A 307 -8.30 10.19 4.80
C LEU A 307 -8.48 8.92 3.96
N LYS A 308 -9.47 8.07 4.29
CA LYS A 308 -9.84 6.90 3.46
C LYS A 308 -10.26 7.34 2.06
N ASP A 309 -11.01 8.43 2.00
CA ASP A 309 -11.50 9.00 0.76
C ASP A 309 -10.38 9.67 -0.06
N GLY A 310 -9.44 10.35 0.60
CA GLY A 310 -8.19 10.79 -0.03
C GLY A 310 -7.37 9.62 -0.60
N ILE A 311 -7.27 8.50 0.13
CA ILE A 311 -6.63 7.27 -0.36
C ILE A 311 -7.37 6.67 -1.56
N LYS A 312 -8.71 6.68 -1.59
CA LYS A 312 -9.49 6.24 -2.77
C LYS A 312 -9.16 7.09 -4.00
N LEU A 313 -9.12 8.41 -3.86
CA LEU A 313 -8.77 9.34 -4.94
C LEU A 313 -7.33 9.10 -5.45
N LEU A 314 -6.35 8.98 -4.55
CA LEU A 314 -4.96 8.68 -4.89
C LEU A 314 -4.81 7.33 -5.61
N LYS A 315 -5.59 6.32 -5.22
CA LYS A 315 -5.62 5.00 -5.90
C LYS A 315 -6.22 5.08 -7.29
N ILE A 316 -7.33 5.81 -7.47
CA ILE A 316 -7.94 6.04 -8.79
C ILE A 316 -6.93 6.72 -9.71
N TRP A 317 -6.27 7.78 -9.24
CA TRP A 317 -5.23 8.49 -10.00
C TRP A 317 -4.05 7.59 -10.39
N LEU A 318 -3.51 6.77 -9.47
CA LEU A 318 -2.44 5.81 -9.79
C LEU A 318 -2.87 4.80 -10.86
N HIS A 319 -4.12 4.32 -10.79
CA HIS A 319 -4.67 3.37 -11.75
C HIS A 319 -4.87 4.00 -13.14
N GLN A 320 -5.32 5.26 -13.19
CA GLN A 320 -5.44 6.00 -14.45
C GLN A 320 -4.08 6.30 -15.10
N ARG A 321 -2.96 6.11 -14.39
CA ARG A 321 -1.58 6.28 -14.87
C ARG A 321 -0.83 4.96 -15.10
N GLU A 322 -1.46 3.82 -14.80
CA GLU A 322 -0.86 2.49 -14.86
C GLU A 322 0.44 2.40 -14.03
N LEU A 323 0.37 2.87 -12.78
CA LEU A 323 1.47 2.89 -11.80
C LEU A 323 1.26 1.94 -10.60
N ASP A 324 0.05 1.43 -10.40
CA ASP A 324 -0.38 0.65 -9.23
C ASP A 324 -0.19 -0.87 -9.34
N GLU A 325 -0.11 -1.41 -10.56
CA GLU A 325 0.02 -2.86 -10.83
C GLU A 325 1.36 -3.26 -11.46
N GLY A 326 1.75 -4.53 -11.27
CA GLY A 326 2.96 -5.13 -11.85
C GLY A 326 4.09 -5.36 -10.84
N TYR A 327 5.28 -5.71 -11.35
CA TYR A 327 6.51 -5.80 -10.57
C TYR A 327 7.13 -4.40 -10.43
N GLY A 328 7.46 -3.99 -9.20
CA GLY A 328 8.05 -2.67 -8.94
C GLY A 328 7.09 -1.47 -9.01
N SER A 329 5.79 -1.72 -9.15
CA SER A 329 4.71 -0.72 -9.12
C SER A 329 4.70 0.14 -7.85
N PHE A 330 4.27 1.40 -7.94
CA PHE A 330 3.86 2.20 -6.79
C PHE A 330 2.45 1.78 -6.35
N SER A 331 2.37 0.60 -5.74
CA SER A 331 1.08 -0.03 -5.44
C SER A 331 0.23 0.78 -4.46
N ALA A 332 -1.09 0.58 -4.51
CA ALA A 332 -2.05 1.17 -3.58
C ALA A 332 -1.70 0.98 -2.09
N TYR A 333 -0.97 -0.08 -1.73
CA TYR A 333 -0.47 -0.31 -0.38
C TYR A 333 0.67 0.67 -0.01
N ILE A 334 1.65 0.88 -0.90
CA ILE A 334 2.73 1.86 -0.70
C ILE A 334 2.15 3.27 -0.56
N MET A 335 1.16 3.63 -1.40
CA MET A 335 0.44 4.90 -1.28
C MET A 335 -0.27 5.04 0.08
N SER A 336 -0.94 3.99 0.55
CA SER A 336 -1.63 4.01 1.85
C SER A 336 -0.64 4.15 3.01
N MET A 337 0.48 3.42 2.98
CA MET A 337 1.56 3.53 3.98
C MET A 337 2.24 4.91 3.94
N TYR A 338 2.36 5.53 2.76
CA TYR A 338 2.90 6.88 2.63
C TYR A 338 1.97 7.95 3.21
N VAL A 339 0.65 7.78 3.07
CA VAL A 339 -0.33 8.62 3.74
C VAL A 339 -0.20 8.52 5.27
N VAL A 340 0.00 7.31 5.82
CA VAL A 340 0.28 7.13 7.26
C VAL A 340 1.59 7.80 7.68
N TYR A 341 2.65 7.69 6.88
CA TYR A 341 3.92 8.38 7.13
C TYR A 341 3.73 9.90 7.20
N LEU A 342 2.98 10.49 6.27
CA LEU A 342 2.71 11.93 6.28
C LEU A 342 1.86 12.39 7.48
N MET A 343 1.07 11.52 8.12
CA MET A 343 0.43 11.82 9.40
C MET A 343 1.42 11.81 10.56
N GLN A 344 2.34 10.85 10.60
CA GLN A 344 3.38 10.77 11.64
C GLN A 344 4.32 11.98 11.58
N GLU A 345 4.68 12.42 10.38
CA GLU A 345 5.41 13.67 10.10
C GLU A 345 4.56 14.94 10.28
N ARG A 346 3.30 14.83 10.77
CA ARG A 346 2.35 15.94 10.99
C ARG A 346 2.05 16.79 9.74
N ARG A 347 2.34 16.28 8.54
CA ARG A 347 2.05 16.94 7.25
C ARG A 347 0.61 16.74 6.80
N LEU A 348 -0.06 15.71 7.32
CA LEU A 348 -1.51 15.51 7.22
C LEU A 348 -2.15 15.63 8.61
N SER A 349 -3.36 16.19 8.66
CA SER A 349 -4.18 16.32 9.88
C SER A 349 -5.54 15.65 9.68
N ASN A 350 -6.13 15.14 10.77
CA ASN A 350 -7.46 14.52 10.74
C ASN A 350 -8.58 15.49 10.32
N LEU A 351 -8.35 16.81 10.43
CA LEU A 351 -9.29 17.85 10.01
C LEU A 351 -9.26 18.13 8.50
N MET A 352 -8.28 17.59 7.75
CA MET A 352 -8.19 17.83 6.31
C MET A 352 -9.33 17.13 5.55
N SER A 353 -9.91 17.84 4.59
CA SER A 353 -10.78 17.26 3.56
C SER A 353 -10.00 16.28 2.66
N SER A 354 -10.73 15.37 1.99
CA SER A 354 -10.12 14.44 1.02
C SER A 354 -9.34 15.17 -0.08
N TYR A 355 -9.81 16.33 -0.54
CA TYR A 355 -9.07 17.21 -1.47
C TYR A 355 -7.74 17.69 -0.90
N GLN A 356 -7.73 18.22 0.34
CA GLN A 356 -6.50 18.69 1.00
C GLN A 356 -5.52 17.54 1.25
N VAL A 357 -6.00 16.34 1.58
CA VAL A 357 -5.16 15.13 1.69
C VAL A 357 -4.48 14.83 0.35
N VAL A 358 -5.24 14.73 -0.74
CA VAL A 358 -4.73 14.42 -2.09
C VAL A 358 -3.72 15.48 -2.55
N ARG A 359 -4.09 16.76 -2.47
CA ARG A 359 -3.25 17.91 -2.87
C ARG A 359 -1.96 17.97 -2.04
N THR A 360 -2.03 17.68 -0.75
CA THR A 360 -0.83 17.60 0.10
C THR A 360 0.06 16.44 -0.31
N VAL A 361 -0.50 15.23 -0.49
CA VAL A 361 0.27 14.04 -0.88
C VAL A 361 1.01 14.26 -2.21
N TRP A 362 0.37 14.83 -3.23
CA TRP A 362 1.04 15.15 -4.49
C TRP A 362 2.16 16.19 -4.32
N ASN A 363 1.96 17.25 -3.54
CA ASN A 363 3.02 18.22 -3.22
C ASN A 363 4.21 17.57 -2.48
N CYS A 364 3.95 16.61 -1.59
CA CYS A 364 4.98 15.86 -0.89
C CYS A 364 5.76 14.94 -1.84
N LEU A 365 5.08 14.17 -2.68
CA LEU A 365 5.73 13.29 -3.68
C LEU A 365 6.54 14.11 -4.70
N ALA A 366 5.96 15.17 -5.24
CA ALA A 366 6.55 16.07 -6.23
C ALA A 366 7.89 16.69 -5.80
N THR A 367 8.12 16.83 -4.48
CA THR A 367 9.33 17.42 -3.89
C THR A 367 10.29 16.35 -3.33
N SER A 368 9.79 15.23 -2.82
CA SER A 368 10.58 14.15 -2.19
C SER A 368 11.67 13.50 -3.06
N ASP A 369 12.69 12.90 -2.46
CA ASP A 369 13.69 12.07 -3.15
C ASP A 369 14.08 10.83 -2.33
N TRP A 370 13.29 9.75 -2.43
CA TRP A 370 13.59 8.48 -1.77
C TRP A 370 14.75 7.70 -2.42
N THR A 371 15.41 8.27 -3.45
CA THR A 371 16.56 7.66 -4.15
C THR A 371 17.90 8.07 -3.58
N THR A 372 17.93 9.13 -2.75
CA THR A 372 19.09 9.55 -1.96
C THR A 372 18.76 9.79 -0.49
N LYS A 373 17.52 10.22 -0.20
CA LYS A 373 16.98 10.49 1.13
C LYS A 373 15.74 9.64 1.35
N GLY A 374 15.99 8.35 1.61
CA GLY A 374 14.95 7.40 1.98
C GLY A 374 14.14 7.86 3.19
N ILE A 375 12.97 7.27 3.37
CA ILE A 375 12.04 7.60 4.47
C ILE A 375 11.71 6.36 5.30
N SER A 376 11.24 6.54 6.54
CA SER A 376 11.02 5.46 7.51
C SER A 376 9.79 5.70 8.37
N LEU A 377 8.92 4.69 8.49
CA LEU A 377 7.86 4.65 9.50
C LEU A 377 8.37 4.23 10.90
N ALA A 378 9.63 3.80 11.02
CA ALA A 378 10.21 3.37 12.29
C ALA A 378 10.87 4.52 13.07
N GLU A 379 11.36 5.56 12.39
CA GLU A 379 12.04 6.71 13.01
C GLU A 379 11.12 7.48 13.96
N ALA A 380 9.86 7.71 13.56
CA ALA A 380 8.83 8.32 14.39
C ALA A 380 8.52 7.51 15.68
N LEU A 381 8.78 6.20 15.68
CA LEU A 381 8.46 5.29 16.79
C LEU A 381 9.56 5.19 17.86
N LYS A 382 10.78 5.68 17.59
CA LYS A 382 11.94 5.94 18.48
C LYS A 382 12.47 4.84 19.42
N ASN A 383 11.72 3.77 19.69
CA ASN A 383 11.95 2.83 20.80
C ASN A 383 12.24 1.39 20.34
N LYS A 384 12.80 1.19 19.13
CA LYS A 384 13.11 -0.13 18.56
C LYS A 384 14.54 -0.17 18.01
N GLU A 385 15.17 -1.34 18.01
CA GLU A 385 16.28 -1.61 17.10
C GLU A 385 15.75 -1.59 15.65
N TRP A 386 16.36 -0.78 14.78
CA TRP A 386 16.01 -0.67 13.36
C TRP A 386 17.30 -0.61 12.51
N ILE A 387 17.17 -0.87 11.21
CA ILE A 387 18.31 -0.87 10.28
C ILE A 387 18.49 0.53 9.70
N PRO A 388 19.70 1.16 9.82
CA PRO A 388 19.98 2.47 9.23
C PRO A 388 19.69 2.54 7.73
N LEU A 389 19.18 3.69 7.26
CA LEU A 389 18.78 3.90 5.87
C LEU A 389 19.93 3.65 4.86
N ASP A 390 21.16 3.99 5.23
CA ASP A 390 22.35 3.78 4.38
C ASP A 390 22.56 2.30 4.02
N ASN A 391 22.17 1.37 4.90
CA ASN A 391 22.26 -0.07 4.63
C ASN A 391 21.21 -0.53 3.61
N PHE A 392 20.10 0.21 3.46
CA PHE A 392 19.13 -0.01 2.38
C PHE A 392 19.58 0.67 1.08
N HIS A 393 20.11 1.90 1.13
CA HIS A 393 20.61 2.61 -0.06
C HIS A 393 21.81 1.90 -0.72
N GLN A 394 22.62 1.17 0.05
CA GLN A 394 23.65 0.26 -0.48
C GLN A 394 23.09 -0.88 -1.37
N GLN A 395 21.78 -1.15 -1.35
CA GLN A 395 21.17 -2.35 -1.96
C GLN A 395 19.87 -2.08 -2.74
N PHE A 396 19.30 -0.87 -2.68
CA PHE A 396 18.04 -0.50 -3.33
C PHE A 396 18.09 0.93 -3.88
N GLU A 397 17.54 1.13 -5.09
CA GLU A 397 17.44 2.45 -5.72
C GLU A 397 16.39 3.39 -5.08
N VAL A 398 15.46 2.84 -4.30
CA VAL A 398 14.32 3.55 -3.68
C VAL A 398 14.10 2.96 -2.29
N VAL A 399 14.11 3.81 -1.26
CA VAL A 399 14.01 3.37 0.15
C VAL A 399 12.82 4.01 0.85
N PHE A 400 11.86 3.17 1.24
CA PHE A 400 10.79 3.50 2.17
C PHE A 400 10.64 2.36 3.18
N VAL A 401 11.15 2.55 4.39
CA VAL A 401 11.22 1.51 5.43
C VAL A 401 9.91 1.44 6.22
N ASP A 402 9.46 0.22 6.48
CA ASP A 402 8.24 -0.11 7.21
C ASP A 402 8.28 0.23 8.70
N ALA A 403 7.14 0.11 9.39
CA ALA A 403 7.02 0.47 10.81
C ALA A 403 7.71 -0.52 11.78
N THR A 404 8.36 -1.57 11.26
CA THR A 404 9.26 -2.43 12.04
C THR A 404 10.70 -1.96 11.98
N GLY A 405 11.10 -1.22 10.94
CA GLY A 405 12.48 -0.78 10.75
C GLY A 405 13.37 -1.79 10.02
N PHE A 406 12.78 -2.81 9.38
CA PHE A 406 13.52 -3.92 8.75
C PHE A 406 13.16 -4.16 7.29
N TYR A 407 11.95 -3.82 6.84
CA TYR A 407 11.48 -4.10 5.48
C TYR A 407 11.39 -2.83 4.65
N ASN A 408 12.03 -2.80 3.48
CA ASN A 408 11.82 -1.73 2.50
C ASN A 408 10.55 -2.03 1.68
N LEU A 409 9.51 -1.22 1.87
CA LEU A 409 8.24 -1.28 1.12
C LEU A 409 8.47 -1.10 -0.38
N CYS A 410 9.53 -0.40 -0.76
CA CYS A 410 9.96 -0.18 -2.14
C CYS A 410 11.00 -1.19 -2.65
N ALA A 411 11.20 -2.34 -1.98
CA ALA A 411 12.25 -3.32 -2.31
C ALA A 411 12.21 -3.96 -3.73
N THR A 412 11.16 -3.70 -4.52
CA THR A 412 11.07 -4.09 -5.94
C THR A 412 11.00 -2.89 -6.90
N MET A 413 10.91 -1.66 -6.38
CA MET A 413 10.66 -0.44 -7.15
C MET A 413 11.96 0.09 -7.75
N SER A 414 11.93 0.41 -9.03
CA SER A 414 13.06 1.07 -9.71
C SER A 414 13.04 2.59 -9.51
N LYS A 415 14.21 3.22 -9.63
CA LYS A 415 14.36 4.67 -9.71
C LYS A 415 13.48 5.29 -10.80
N SER A 416 13.38 4.62 -11.95
CA SER A 416 12.52 5.05 -13.06
C SER A 416 11.04 5.10 -12.65
N THR A 417 10.54 4.08 -11.94
CA THR A 417 9.14 4.04 -11.47
C THR A 417 8.87 5.14 -10.45
N PHE A 418 9.77 5.35 -9.48
CA PHE A 418 9.62 6.43 -8.50
C PHE A 418 9.67 7.83 -9.15
N LEU A 419 10.56 8.04 -10.12
CA LEU A 419 10.63 9.30 -10.87
C LEU A 419 9.38 9.55 -11.72
N ARG A 420 8.75 8.51 -12.30
CA ARG A 420 7.44 8.63 -12.96
C ARG A 420 6.35 9.07 -11.97
N VAL A 421 6.30 8.50 -10.78
CA VAL A 421 5.33 8.92 -9.72
C VAL A 421 5.58 10.37 -9.29
N LYS A 422 6.84 10.78 -9.14
CA LYS A 422 7.22 12.17 -8.83
C LYS A 422 6.80 13.13 -9.95
N HIS A 423 7.01 12.75 -11.21
CA HIS A 423 6.61 13.55 -12.37
C HIS A 423 5.08 13.68 -12.49
N GLU A 424 4.34 12.58 -12.44
CA GLU A 424 2.87 12.61 -12.44
C GLU A 424 2.31 13.41 -11.25
N SER A 425 2.98 13.38 -10.09
CA SER A 425 2.58 14.22 -8.94
C SER A 425 2.79 15.71 -9.22
N GLN A 426 3.90 16.09 -9.89
CA GLN A 426 4.13 17.47 -10.33
C GLN A 426 3.12 17.92 -11.38
N LEU A 427 2.73 17.04 -12.31
CA LEU A 427 1.65 17.31 -13.26
C LEU A 427 0.30 17.45 -12.54
N ALA A 428 0.01 16.60 -11.56
CA ALA A 428 -1.24 16.64 -10.81
C ALA A 428 -1.43 17.95 -10.03
N VAL A 429 -0.38 18.46 -9.36
CA VAL A 429 -0.43 19.80 -8.74
C VAL A 429 -0.69 20.89 -9.79
N LYS A 430 0.05 20.89 -10.92
CA LYS A 430 -0.16 21.86 -12.02
C LYS A 430 -1.57 21.78 -12.63
N CYS A 431 -2.20 20.60 -12.64
CA CYS A 431 -3.59 20.46 -13.07
C CYS A 431 -4.57 21.04 -12.06
N LEU A 432 -4.32 20.97 -10.75
CA LEU A 432 -5.15 21.62 -9.73
C LEU A 432 -4.98 23.14 -9.71
N ASP A 433 -3.83 23.66 -10.11
CA ASP A 433 -3.49 25.09 -10.08
C ASP A 433 -3.87 25.86 -11.37
N ASN A 434 -4.50 25.18 -12.34
CA ASN A 434 -4.96 25.79 -13.59
C ASN A 434 -6.51 25.85 -13.63
N PRO A 435 -7.15 27.01 -13.38
CA PRO A 435 -8.62 27.13 -13.37
C PRO A 435 -9.26 26.87 -14.75
N ASN A 436 -8.51 27.08 -15.84
CA ASN A 436 -9.01 26.87 -17.21
C ASN A 436 -9.10 25.38 -17.61
N LEU A 437 -8.72 24.45 -16.73
CA LEU A 437 -8.63 23.02 -17.02
C LEU A 437 -9.56 22.22 -16.10
N ASN A 438 -10.32 21.28 -16.68
CA ASN A 438 -11.13 20.34 -15.90
C ASN A 438 -10.22 19.29 -15.23
N SER A 439 -9.64 19.66 -14.09
CA SER A 439 -8.65 18.86 -13.36
C SER A 439 -9.22 17.52 -12.91
N PHE A 440 -10.49 17.49 -12.52
CA PHE A 440 -11.17 16.26 -12.10
C PHE A 440 -11.19 15.23 -13.24
N GLN A 441 -11.61 15.65 -14.44
CA GLN A 441 -11.60 14.79 -15.62
C GLN A 441 -10.19 14.30 -15.95
N ALA A 442 -9.20 15.20 -15.96
CA ALA A 442 -7.82 14.89 -16.32
C ALA A 442 -7.09 13.95 -15.33
N LEU A 443 -7.49 13.95 -14.05
CA LEU A 443 -6.80 13.23 -12.97
C LEU A 443 -7.49 11.91 -12.59
N PHE A 444 -8.82 11.84 -12.65
CA PHE A 444 -9.57 10.68 -12.16
C PHE A 444 -10.39 9.93 -13.23
N MET A 445 -10.75 10.58 -14.35
CA MET A 445 -11.62 9.99 -15.37
C MET A 445 -10.86 9.58 -16.65
N THR A 446 -9.85 10.35 -17.05
CA THR A 446 -9.03 10.08 -18.24
C THR A 446 -7.88 9.12 -17.91
N LYS A 447 -7.91 7.92 -18.51
CA LYS A 447 -6.80 6.97 -18.47
C LYS A 447 -5.68 7.38 -19.44
N VAL A 448 -4.44 7.42 -18.96
CA VAL A 448 -3.23 7.67 -19.74
C VAL A 448 -2.48 6.35 -19.89
N GLN A 449 -2.64 5.69 -21.03
CA GLN A 449 -2.07 4.36 -21.26
C GLN A 449 -0.53 4.42 -21.28
N PHE A 450 0.14 3.39 -20.77
CA PHE A 450 1.60 3.31 -20.69
C PHE A 450 2.28 3.66 -22.02
N TYR A 451 1.80 3.11 -23.14
CA TYR A 451 2.35 3.36 -24.48
C TYR A 451 2.20 4.81 -24.97
N GLN A 452 1.35 5.62 -24.33
CA GLN A 452 1.14 7.04 -24.64
C GLN A 452 1.98 7.96 -23.74
N GLN A 453 2.74 7.41 -22.78
CA GLN A 453 3.61 8.13 -21.85
C GLN A 453 5.08 8.25 -22.32
N PHE A 454 5.42 7.71 -23.51
CA PHE A 454 6.79 7.67 -24.02
C PHE A 454 6.83 7.91 -25.54
N ASP A 455 7.80 8.70 -25.99
CA ASP A 455 7.99 9.02 -27.43
C ASP A 455 8.51 7.82 -28.25
N HIS A 456 9.10 6.82 -27.58
CA HIS A 456 9.78 5.68 -28.21
C HIS A 456 9.38 4.36 -27.54
N ILE A 457 8.89 3.41 -28.34
CA ILE A 457 8.48 2.07 -27.90
C ILE A 457 9.40 1.04 -28.57
N ILE A 458 10.26 0.39 -27.77
CA ILE A 458 11.15 -0.68 -28.25
C ILE A 458 10.51 -2.04 -27.96
N THR A 459 10.10 -2.77 -29.00
CA THR A 459 9.51 -4.10 -28.89
C THR A 459 10.57 -5.20 -29.08
N ASN A 460 10.94 -5.90 -28.01
CA ASN A 460 11.84 -7.05 -28.10
C ASN A 460 11.02 -8.34 -28.32
N THR A 461 10.76 -8.67 -29.59
CA THR A 461 10.06 -9.89 -29.98
C THR A 461 10.97 -11.11 -29.83
N ARG A 462 10.98 -11.73 -28.64
CA ARG A 462 11.51 -13.09 -28.48
C ARG A 462 10.67 -14.06 -29.31
N VAL A 463 11.18 -14.43 -30.48
CA VAL A 463 10.71 -15.59 -31.24
C VAL A 463 11.03 -16.83 -30.40
N TRP A 464 10.00 -17.46 -29.85
CA TRP A 464 10.11 -18.74 -29.17
C TRP A 464 10.05 -19.85 -30.24
N SER A 465 11.21 -20.44 -30.52
CA SER A 465 11.39 -21.69 -31.26
C SER A 465 11.17 -22.90 -30.34
#